data_AF-A0A2V6VN66-F1
#
_entry.id   AF-A0A2V6VN66-F1
#
_cell.length_a   1.000
_cell.length_b   1.000
_cell.length_c   1.000
_cell.angle_alpha   90.00
_cell.angle_beta   90.00
_cell.angle_gamma   90.00
#
_symmetry.space_group_name_H-M   'P 1'
#
loop_
_entity.id
_entity.type
_entity.pdbx_description
1 polymer ?
#
loop_
_entity_poly.entity_id
_entity_poly.type
_entity_poly.pdbx_seq_one_letter_code
_entity_poly.pdbx_strand_id
1 'polypeptide(L)'
;DFIPPNIHQFTREIEEATAPKPTSRPVIIRWAVPDDDTHTTNFELAQVDPAWGYTPEQVALPGFGQSGDRPYAERQRHPADFDAQSSQRPVAVHALEHLASTDRGVIMLRGIVRDGIRAVASGADPYGTHWREGQMIPTFTQDLVLHRPAAPTPEDDRRLLRAEGRRVIVAVERA
;
A
#
# COMPACT_ATOMS: atom_id res chain seq x y z
N ASP A 1 2.67 -1.84 1.50
CA ASP A 1 3.29 -1.80 2.85
C ASP A 1 3.58 -0.36 3.23
N PHE A 2 3.76 -0.08 4.52
CA PHE A 2 4.13 1.24 5.04
C PHE A 2 5.51 1.16 5.69
N ILE A 3 6.43 2.02 5.24
CA ILE A 3 7.74 2.19 5.85
C ILE A 3 7.78 3.59 6.47
N PRO A 4 8.01 3.70 7.79
CA PRO A 4 8.10 5.00 8.44
C PRO A 4 9.24 5.84 7.85
N PRO A 5 9.10 7.18 7.80
CA PRO A 5 7.99 7.93 8.39
C PRO A 5 6.77 8.13 7.48
N ASN A 6 6.90 7.98 6.16
CA ASN A 6 5.85 8.37 5.21
C ASN A 6 5.93 7.65 3.84
N ILE A 7 6.54 6.48 3.80
CA ILE A 7 6.71 5.71 2.56
C ILE A 7 5.61 4.66 2.46
N HIS A 8 4.97 4.61 1.29
CA HIS A 8 3.96 3.64 0.92
C HIS A 8 4.48 2.84 -0.28
N GLN A 9 4.40 1.53 -0.18
CA GLN A 9 4.82 0.63 -1.25
C GLN A 9 3.62 -0.17 -1.77
N PHE A 10 3.52 -0.28 -3.09
CA PHE A 10 2.48 -1.05 -3.77
C PHE A 10 3.10 -2.15 -4.62
N THR A 11 2.42 -3.29 -4.66
CA THR A 11 2.80 -4.42 -5.49
C THR A 11 2.43 -4.14 -6.94
N ARG A 12 2.66 -5.11 -7.83
CA ARG A 12 2.12 -5.05 -9.18
C ARG A 12 0.59 -4.93 -9.10
N GLU A 13 0.05 -3.81 -9.54
CA GLU A 13 -1.41 -3.56 -9.50
C GLU A 13 -2.15 -4.33 -10.60
N ILE A 14 -1.45 -4.65 -11.69
CA ILE A 14 -1.97 -5.38 -12.85
C ILE A 14 -1.27 -6.75 -12.90
N GLU A 15 -1.95 -7.79 -12.41
CA GLU A 15 -1.51 -9.18 -12.48
C GLU A 15 -2.66 -10.10 -12.86
N GLU A 16 -2.57 -10.71 -14.05
CA GLU A 16 -3.58 -11.63 -14.59
C GLU A 16 -3.42 -13.06 -14.03
N ALA A 17 -2.29 -13.36 -13.38
CA ALA A 17 -1.98 -14.64 -12.76
C ALA A 17 -2.10 -15.86 -13.71
N THR A 18 -1.87 -15.65 -15.01
CA THR A 18 -1.97 -16.69 -16.06
C THR A 18 -0.79 -17.66 -16.11
N ALA A 19 0.35 -17.28 -15.51
CA ALA A 19 1.54 -18.11 -15.42
C ALA A 19 2.20 -17.96 -14.04
N PRO A 20 2.89 -19.01 -13.54
CA PRO A 20 3.66 -18.92 -12.31
C PRO A 20 4.68 -17.78 -12.36
N LYS A 21 4.79 -17.03 -11.27
CA LYS A 21 5.67 -15.87 -11.15
C LYS A 21 6.40 -15.94 -9.81
N PRO A 22 7.74 -15.78 -9.76
CA PRO A 22 8.46 -15.63 -8.50
C PRO A 22 8.06 -14.34 -7.78
N THR A 23 8.45 -14.20 -6.50
CA THR A 23 8.14 -13.00 -5.70
C THR A 23 8.65 -11.74 -6.39
N SER A 24 7.76 -10.79 -6.64
CA SER A 24 8.11 -9.49 -7.21
C SER A 24 8.49 -8.49 -6.12
N ARG A 25 9.35 -7.53 -6.45
CA ARG A 25 9.63 -6.37 -5.62
C ARG A 25 8.45 -5.38 -5.67
N PRO A 26 8.39 -4.39 -4.75
CA PRO A 26 7.47 -3.27 -4.87
C PRO A 26 7.63 -2.59 -6.24
N VAL A 27 6.50 -2.31 -6.87
CA VAL A 27 6.46 -1.68 -8.19
C VAL A 27 6.34 -0.17 -8.05
N ILE A 28 5.56 0.29 -7.08
CA ILE A 28 5.40 1.71 -6.79
C ILE A 28 5.94 1.97 -5.38
N ILE A 29 6.76 3.01 -5.25
CA ILE A 29 7.21 3.56 -3.98
C ILE A 29 6.76 5.02 -3.96
N ARG A 30 5.92 5.37 -2.99
CA ARG A 30 5.30 6.68 -2.85
C ARG A 30 5.66 7.30 -1.52
N TRP A 31 6.07 8.55 -1.51
CA TRP A 31 6.21 9.37 -0.31
C TRP A 31 5.02 10.30 -0.19
N ALA A 32 4.31 10.23 0.92
CA ALA A 32 3.28 11.19 1.28
C ALA A 32 3.93 12.32 2.08
N VAL A 33 4.28 13.43 1.43
CA VAL A 33 4.97 14.56 2.05
C VAL A 33 3.94 15.61 2.46
N PRO A 34 3.77 15.88 3.77
CA PRO A 34 2.86 16.93 4.21
C PRO A 34 3.41 18.30 3.79
N ASP A 35 2.61 19.07 3.07
CA ASP A 35 2.93 20.45 2.70
C ASP A 35 2.46 21.41 3.81
N ASP A 36 1.27 21.14 4.35
CA ASP A 36 0.66 21.81 5.50
C ASP A 36 -0.33 20.85 6.21
N ASP A 37 -1.13 21.36 7.14
CA ASP A 37 -2.10 20.56 7.92
C ASP A 37 -3.23 19.92 7.09
N THR A 38 -3.41 20.38 5.85
CA THR A 38 -4.53 20.04 4.95
C THR A 38 -4.11 19.60 3.55
N HIS A 39 -2.84 19.73 3.19
CA HIS A 39 -2.30 19.36 1.89
C HIS A 39 -1.11 18.40 2.01
N THR A 40 -1.03 17.48 1.06
CA THR A 40 0.03 16.48 0.98
C THR A 40 0.39 16.27 -0.47
N THR A 41 1.68 16.35 -0.78
CA THR A 41 2.22 16.01 -2.09
C THR A 41 2.68 14.56 -2.06
N ASN A 42 2.20 13.78 -3.03
CA ASN A 42 2.67 12.42 -3.26
C ASN A 42 3.80 12.43 -4.29
N PHE A 43 5.02 12.11 -3.86
CA PHE A 43 6.13 11.83 -4.78
C PHE A 43 6.16 10.33 -5.06
N GLU A 44 6.24 9.96 -6.33
CA GLU A 44 6.16 8.55 -6.74
C GLU A 44 7.36 8.13 -7.57
N LEU A 45 7.92 6.98 -7.23
CA LEU A 45 8.84 6.21 -8.06
C LEU A 45 8.14 4.93 -8.49
N ALA A 46 7.81 4.83 -9.77
CA ALA A 46 7.19 3.66 -10.37
C ALA A 46 8.21 2.89 -11.23
N GLN A 47 8.30 1.58 -11.00
CA GLN A 47 8.98 0.66 -11.91
C GLN A 47 8.01 0.27 -13.02
N VAL A 48 8.18 0.88 -14.20
CA VAL A 48 7.29 0.64 -15.33
C VAL A 48 7.74 -0.58 -16.13
N ASP A 49 6.84 -1.57 -16.25
CA ASP A 49 7.06 -2.72 -17.11
C ASP A 49 6.68 -2.35 -18.56
N PRO A 50 7.58 -2.52 -19.54
CA PRO A 50 7.25 -2.28 -20.95
C PRO A 50 6.02 -3.05 -21.44
N ALA A 51 5.71 -4.21 -20.84
CA ALA A 51 4.53 -5.00 -21.18
C ALA A 51 3.20 -4.31 -20.86
N TRP A 52 3.18 -3.28 -20.01
CA TRP A 52 1.97 -2.48 -19.75
C TRP A 52 1.64 -1.51 -20.88
N GLY A 53 2.59 -1.21 -21.76
CA GLY A 53 2.36 -0.36 -22.93
C GLY A 53 2.08 1.11 -22.60
N TYR A 54 2.48 1.60 -21.42
CA TYR A 54 2.31 3.01 -21.05
C TYR A 54 3.31 3.91 -21.79
N THR A 55 2.83 5.08 -22.24
CA THR A 55 3.70 6.16 -22.72
C THR A 55 4.35 6.91 -21.56
N PRO A 56 5.48 7.63 -21.78
CA PRO A 56 6.08 8.47 -20.74
C PRO A 56 5.10 9.47 -20.12
N GLU A 57 4.18 10.02 -20.92
CA GLU A 57 3.15 10.96 -20.45
C GLU A 57 2.13 10.27 -19.55
N GLN A 58 1.72 9.04 -19.87
CA GLN A 58 0.81 8.26 -19.03
C GLN A 58 1.45 7.89 -17.69
N VAL A 59 2.74 7.59 -17.68
CA VAL A 59 3.52 7.32 -16.46
C VAL A 59 3.63 8.58 -15.59
N ALA A 60 3.70 9.77 -16.21
CA ALA A 60 3.83 11.04 -15.49
C ALA A 60 2.50 11.56 -14.91
N LEU A 61 1.37 10.96 -15.28
CA LEU A 61 0.05 11.35 -14.79
C LEU A 61 -0.42 10.43 -13.66
N PRO A 62 -1.17 10.97 -12.69
CA PRO A 62 -1.80 10.13 -11.68
C PRO A 62 -2.75 9.12 -12.34
N GLY A 63 -2.79 7.90 -11.79
CA GLY A 63 -3.72 6.86 -12.21
C GLY A 63 -5.18 7.31 -12.06
N PHE A 64 -6.10 6.56 -12.70
CA PHE A 64 -7.52 6.87 -12.69
C PHE A 64 -8.02 7.14 -11.26
N GLY A 65 -8.61 8.32 -11.07
CA GLY A 65 -9.31 8.66 -9.83
C GLY A 65 -8.42 8.94 -8.62
N GLN A 66 -7.11 9.09 -8.82
CA GLN A 66 -6.18 9.54 -7.77
C GLN A 66 -6.18 11.08 -7.61
N SER A 67 -6.80 11.81 -8.55
CA SER A 67 -6.93 13.27 -8.56
C SER A 67 -8.40 13.72 -8.63
N GLY A 68 -8.65 14.98 -8.25
CA GLY A 68 -9.95 15.63 -8.32
C GLY A 68 -10.24 16.37 -9.63
N ASP A 69 -9.46 16.11 -10.67
CA ASP A 69 -9.49 16.81 -11.98
C ASP A 69 -10.71 16.48 -12.85
N ARG A 70 -11.33 15.33 -12.63
CA ARG A 70 -12.57 14.92 -13.33
C ARG A 70 -13.76 15.79 -12.89
N PRO A 71 -14.71 16.10 -13.79
CA PRO A 71 -15.91 16.87 -13.43
C PRO A 71 -16.66 16.28 -12.24
N TYR A 72 -17.16 17.12 -11.35
CA TYR A 72 -17.82 16.68 -10.12
C TYR A 72 -18.99 15.70 -10.35
N ALA A 73 -19.83 15.98 -11.36
CA ALA A 73 -20.95 15.11 -11.72
C ALA A 73 -20.51 13.72 -12.21
N GLU A 74 -19.32 13.61 -12.81
CA GLU A 74 -18.74 12.33 -13.20
C GLU A 74 -18.20 11.59 -11.98
N ARG A 75 -17.46 12.28 -11.11
CA ARG A 75 -16.94 11.72 -9.85
C ARG A 75 -18.05 11.20 -8.93
N GLN A 76 -19.23 11.82 -8.93
CA GLN A 76 -20.38 11.28 -8.20
C GLN A 76 -20.91 9.95 -8.78
N ARG A 77 -20.84 9.76 -10.10
CA ARG A 77 -21.30 8.51 -10.75
C ARG A 77 -20.23 7.43 -10.75
N HIS A 78 -18.97 7.84 -10.82
CA HIS A 78 -17.78 7.00 -10.91
C HIS A 78 -16.74 7.47 -9.88
N PRO A 79 -17.03 7.32 -8.57
CA PRO A 79 -16.12 7.73 -7.51
C PRO A 79 -14.88 6.84 -7.49
N ALA A 80 -13.78 7.39 -7.01
CA ALA A 80 -12.50 6.69 -6.88
C ALA A 80 -11.74 7.13 -5.61
N ASP A 81 -10.47 6.80 -5.50
CA ASP A 81 -9.66 7.00 -4.29
C ASP A 81 -9.63 8.46 -3.81
N PHE A 82 -9.50 9.44 -4.72
CA PHE A 82 -9.57 10.84 -4.36
C PHE A 82 -10.89 11.21 -3.68
N ASP A 83 -12.02 10.70 -4.18
CA ASP A 83 -13.34 10.92 -3.59
C ASP A 83 -13.45 10.25 -2.22
N ALA A 84 -12.99 9.00 -2.11
CA ALA A 84 -13.00 8.25 -0.86
C ALA A 84 -12.17 8.94 0.23
N GLN A 85 -10.98 9.45 -0.12
CA GLN A 85 -10.11 10.17 0.81
C GLN A 85 -10.68 11.55 1.17
N SER A 86 -11.01 12.38 0.18
CA SER A 86 -11.47 13.76 0.41
C SER A 86 -12.84 13.84 1.12
N SER A 87 -13.69 12.82 0.98
CA SER A 87 -14.97 12.74 1.69
C SER A 87 -14.82 12.64 3.21
N GLN A 88 -13.63 12.31 3.72
CA GLN A 88 -13.35 12.24 5.16
C GLN A 88 -13.12 13.62 5.81
N ARG A 89 -13.27 14.72 5.04
CA ARG A 89 -12.96 16.13 5.37
C ARG A 89 -11.47 16.45 5.16
N PRO A 90 -11.06 17.74 5.14
CA PRO A 90 -9.65 18.11 5.07
C PRO A 90 -8.81 17.48 6.19
N VAL A 91 -9.39 17.30 7.38
CA VAL A 91 -8.82 16.55 8.50
C VAL A 91 -9.86 15.57 9.02
N ALA A 92 -9.48 14.29 9.11
CA ALA A 92 -10.37 13.25 9.62
C ALA A 92 -10.70 13.49 11.10
N VAL A 93 -11.98 13.35 11.46
CA VAL A 93 -12.45 13.51 12.84
C VAL A 93 -12.48 12.13 13.51
N HIS A 94 -11.40 11.74 14.18
CA HIS A 94 -11.26 10.42 14.80
C HIS A 94 -12.41 10.06 15.76
N ALA A 95 -13.05 11.04 16.39
CA ALA A 95 -14.20 10.82 17.29
C ALA A 95 -15.45 10.28 16.58
N LEU A 96 -15.53 10.34 15.25
CA LEU A 96 -16.66 9.85 14.45
C LEU A 96 -16.42 8.43 13.89
N GLU A 97 -15.25 7.85 14.13
CA GLU A 97 -14.86 6.57 13.53
C GLU A 97 -15.31 5.38 14.37
N HIS A 98 -15.77 4.33 13.70
CA HIS A 98 -16.07 3.02 14.29
C HIS A 98 -15.18 1.95 13.65
N LEU A 99 -13.94 1.85 14.12
CA LEU A 99 -12.96 0.92 13.55
C LEU A 99 -13.34 -0.54 13.81
N ALA A 100 -13.17 -1.37 12.79
CA ALA A 100 -13.43 -2.81 12.80
C ALA A 100 -12.13 -3.62 12.66
N SER A 101 -12.25 -4.96 12.58
CA SER A 101 -11.11 -5.87 12.48
C SER A 101 -10.25 -5.64 11.23
N THR A 102 -10.85 -5.14 10.15
CA THR A 102 -10.17 -4.78 8.89
C THR A 102 -9.29 -3.54 9.04
N ASP A 103 -9.54 -2.69 10.02
CA ASP A 103 -8.80 -1.44 10.25
C ASP A 103 -7.53 -1.63 11.09
N ARG A 104 -7.11 -2.88 11.33
CA ARG A 104 -5.90 -3.20 12.09
C ARG A 104 -4.68 -2.45 11.56
N GLY A 105 -4.54 -2.35 10.24
CA GLY A 105 -3.44 -1.60 9.60
C GLY A 105 -3.48 -0.10 9.95
N VAL A 106 -4.67 0.52 9.93
CA VAL A 106 -4.85 1.94 10.29
C VAL A 106 -4.49 2.18 11.77
N ILE A 107 -4.91 1.27 12.66
CA ILE A 107 -4.58 1.34 14.08
C ILE A 107 -3.06 1.26 14.29
N MET A 108 -2.39 0.32 13.61
CA MET A 108 -0.94 0.15 13.68
C MET A 108 -0.20 1.40 13.15
N LEU A 109 -0.60 1.91 11.98
CA LEU A 109 -0.04 3.13 11.40
C LEU A 109 -0.13 4.31 12.38
N ARG A 110 -1.30 4.53 12.98
CA ARG A 110 -1.50 5.59 13.98
C ARG A 110 -0.64 5.40 15.22
N GLY A 111 -0.40 4.16 15.63
CA GLY A 111 0.53 3.82 16.71
C GLY A 111 1.95 4.30 16.39
N ILE A 112 2.46 3.91 15.21
CA ILE A 112 3.79 4.28 14.73
C ILE A 112 3.97 5.81 14.67
N VAL A 113 3.01 6.53 14.08
CA VAL A 113 3.06 8.00 13.98
C VAL A 113 3.07 8.64 15.36
N ARG A 114 2.20 8.18 16.28
CA ARG A 114 2.13 8.71 17.65
C ARG A 114 3.43 8.49 18.41
N ASP A 115 4.05 7.33 18.25
CA ASP A 115 5.33 7.03 18.90
C ASP A 115 6.47 7.87 18.30
N GLY A 116 6.46 8.12 16.99
CA GLY A 116 7.35 9.08 16.34
C GLY A 116 7.20 10.51 16.89
N ILE A 117 5.96 10.99 17.06
CA ILE A 117 5.68 12.30 17.67
C ILE A 117 6.24 12.37 19.11
N ARG A 118 6.04 11.32 19.91
CA ARG A 118 6.57 11.26 21.27
C ARG A 118 8.10 11.23 21.30
N ALA A 119 8.73 10.50 20.39
CA ALA A 119 10.19 10.45 20.26
C ALA A 119 10.75 11.86 20.02
N VAL A 120 10.20 12.58 19.02
CA VAL A 120 10.60 13.96 18.71
C VAL A 120 10.41 14.88 19.91
N ALA A 121 9.25 14.80 20.59
CA ALA A 121 8.97 15.60 21.77
C ALA A 121 9.96 15.37 22.92
N SER A 122 10.58 14.18 22.99
CA SER A 122 11.62 13.82 23.95
C SER A 122 13.06 14.12 23.49
N GLY A 123 13.23 14.68 22.29
CA GLY A 123 14.55 14.94 21.68
C GLY A 123 15.21 13.72 21.05
N ALA A 124 14.45 12.66 20.74
CA ALA A 124 14.90 11.46 20.06
C ALA A 124 14.37 11.41 18.61
N ASP A 125 15.03 10.61 17.77
CA ASP A 125 14.58 10.39 16.40
C ASP A 125 13.41 9.39 16.33
N PRO A 126 12.40 9.62 15.48
CA PRO A 126 11.39 8.61 15.19
C PRO A 126 12.01 7.33 14.63
N TYR A 127 11.35 6.19 14.86
CA TYR A 127 11.73 4.96 14.19
C TYR A 127 11.64 5.11 12.67
N GLY A 128 12.67 4.64 11.95
CA GLY A 128 12.71 4.63 10.49
C GLY A 128 13.21 5.90 9.81
N THR A 129 13.63 6.93 10.55
CA THR A 129 14.33 8.11 9.98
C THR A 129 15.80 7.84 9.68
N HIS A 130 16.40 6.87 10.38
CA HIS A 130 17.78 6.44 10.15
C HIS A 130 17.84 4.93 9.95
N TRP A 131 18.36 4.53 8.79
CA TRP A 131 18.68 3.14 8.47
C TRP A 131 20.19 3.02 8.38
N ARG A 132 20.76 1.99 9.02
CA ARG A 132 22.20 1.75 8.89
C ARG A 132 22.52 1.36 7.46
N GLU A 133 23.68 1.76 6.96
CA GLU A 133 24.15 1.26 5.67
C GLU A 133 24.20 -0.27 5.68
N GLY A 134 23.67 -0.88 4.62
CA GLY A 134 23.54 -2.35 4.51
C GLY A 134 22.43 -2.97 5.37
N GLN A 135 21.67 -2.20 6.15
CA GLN A 135 20.53 -2.72 6.89
C GLN A 135 19.44 -3.17 5.93
N MET A 136 19.06 -4.45 6.05
CA MET A 136 17.89 -4.98 5.35
C MET A 136 16.62 -4.47 6.02
N ILE A 137 15.74 -3.85 5.23
CA ILE A 137 14.42 -3.44 5.67
C ILE A 137 13.44 -4.47 5.11
N PRO A 138 12.82 -5.31 5.97
CA PRO A 138 11.83 -6.27 5.49
C PRO A 138 10.60 -5.52 4.99
N THR A 139 10.08 -5.94 3.83
CA THR A 139 8.86 -5.38 3.25
C THR A 139 7.90 -6.50 2.90
N PHE A 140 6.63 -6.33 3.17
CA PHE A 140 5.60 -7.31 2.81
C PHE A 140 4.94 -6.99 1.46
N THR A 141 5.37 -5.92 0.79
CA THR A 141 4.90 -5.55 -0.56
C THR A 141 5.57 -6.45 -1.61
N GLN A 142 4.99 -7.60 -1.84
CA GLN A 142 5.37 -8.50 -2.91
C GLN A 142 4.14 -9.19 -3.50
N ASP A 143 4.30 -9.69 -4.71
CA ASP A 143 3.31 -10.51 -5.37
C ASP A 143 3.94 -11.78 -5.92
N LEU A 144 3.21 -12.89 -5.87
CA LEU A 144 3.68 -14.24 -6.19
C LEU A 144 2.51 -15.01 -6.81
N VAL A 145 2.76 -15.64 -7.96
CA VAL A 145 1.77 -16.51 -8.62
C VAL A 145 2.26 -17.95 -8.53
N LEU A 146 1.51 -18.78 -7.81
CA LEU A 146 1.78 -20.20 -7.65
C LEU A 146 0.77 -21.02 -8.43
N HIS A 147 1.24 -22.02 -9.18
CA HIS A 147 0.35 -23.02 -9.75
C HIS A 147 -0.06 -24.02 -8.68
N ARG A 148 -1.37 -24.09 -8.37
CA ARG A 148 -1.96 -25.08 -7.47
C ARG A 148 -3.20 -25.70 -8.12
N PRO A 149 -3.22 -27.02 -8.37
CA PRO A 149 -4.44 -27.70 -8.78
C PRO A 149 -5.54 -27.55 -7.73
N ALA A 150 -6.77 -27.39 -8.17
CA ALA A 150 -7.93 -27.34 -7.27
C ALA A 150 -8.05 -28.64 -6.47
N ALA A 151 -8.42 -28.52 -5.20
CA ALA A 151 -8.75 -29.69 -4.40
C ALA A 151 -10.08 -30.33 -4.86
N PRO A 152 -10.35 -31.61 -4.52
CA PRO A 152 -11.55 -32.30 -4.98
C PRO A 152 -12.88 -31.66 -4.54
N THR A 153 -12.88 -30.88 -3.45
CA THR A 153 -14.06 -30.21 -2.91
C THR A 153 -13.78 -28.73 -2.60
N PRO A 154 -14.80 -27.83 -2.63
CA PRO A 154 -14.63 -26.43 -2.24
C PRO A 154 -14.11 -26.23 -0.82
N GLU A 155 -14.51 -27.10 0.12
CA GLU A 155 -14.07 -27.07 1.51
C GLU A 155 -12.58 -27.42 1.64
N ASP A 156 -12.13 -28.46 0.93
CA ASP A 156 -10.72 -28.84 0.90
C ASP A 156 -9.87 -27.79 0.19
N ASP A 157 -10.42 -27.15 -0.85
CA ASP A 157 -9.74 -26.10 -1.59
C ASP A 157 -9.52 -24.86 -0.71
N ARG A 158 -10.54 -24.46 0.05
CA ARG A 158 -10.40 -23.40 1.07
C ARG A 158 -9.34 -23.74 2.13
N ARG A 159 -9.24 -25.01 2.54
CA ARG A 159 -8.21 -25.45 3.50
C ARG A 159 -6.82 -25.42 2.86
N LEU A 160 -6.69 -25.90 1.62
CA LEU A 160 -5.47 -25.86 0.83
C LEU A 160 -4.97 -24.42 0.66
N LEU A 161 -5.81 -23.52 0.15
CA LEU A 161 -5.46 -22.11 -0.07
C LEU A 161 -5.03 -21.41 1.22
N ARG A 162 -5.71 -21.66 2.34
CA ARG A 162 -5.30 -21.12 3.65
C ARG A 162 -3.96 -21.67 4.12
N ALA A 163 -3.71 -22.97 3.94
CA ALA A 163 -2.44 -23.58 4.31
C ALA A 163 -1.29 -23.05 3.43
N GLU A 164 -1.52 -22.90 2.13
CA GLU A 164 -0.56 -22.32 1.20
C GLU A 164 -0.26 -20.85 1.52
N GLY A 165 -1.29 -20.02 1.76
CA GLY A 165 -1.07 -18.62 2.17
C GLY A 165 -0.21 -18.49 3.43
N ARG A 166 -0.40 -19.38 4.42
CA ARG A 166 0.46 -19.42 5.62
C ARG A 166 1.90 -19.83 5.31
N ARG A 167 2.11 -20.76 4.38
CA ARG A 167 3.46 -21.17 3.94
C ARG A 167 4.18 -20.03 3.24
N VAL A 168 3.48 -19.27 2.39
CA VAL A 168 4.03 -18.08 1.72
C VAL A 168 4.52 -17.05 2.74
N ILE A 169 3.69 -16.72 3.75
CA ILE A 169 4.07 -15.75 4.79
C ILE A 169 5.36 -16.20 5.52
N VAL A 170 5.45 -17.47 5.93
CA VAL A 170 6.63 -17.99 6.65
C VAL A 170 7.88 -18.00 5.76
N ALA A 171 7.73 -18.27 4.46
CA ALA A 171 8.86 -18.26 3.53
C ALA A 171 9.41 -16.84 3.33
N VAL A 172 8.53 -15.85 3.26
CA VAL A 172 8.86 -14.43 3.13
C VAL A 172 9.63 -13.91 4.36
N GLU A 173 9.27 -14.32 5.57
CA GLU A 173 9.95 -13.89 6.80
C GLU A 173 11.41 -14.36 6.90
N ARG A 174 11.83 -15.30 6.04
CA ARG A 174 13.17 -15.93 6.06
C ARG A 174 14.07 -15.52 4.89
N ALA A 175 13.54 -14.79 3.91
CA ALA A 175 14.25 -14.38 2.69
C ALA A 175 14.79 -12.95 2.84
#